data_AF-A0A318ZKI4-F1
#
_entry.id   AF-A0A318ZKI4-F1
#
_cell.length_a   1.000
_cell.length_b   1.000
_cell.length_c   1.000
_cell.angle_alpha   90.00
_cell.angle_beta   90.00
_cell.angle_gamma   90.00
#
_symmetry.space_group_name_H-M   'P 1'
#
loop_
_entity.id
_entity.type
_entity.pdbx_description
1 polymer ?
#
loop_
_entity_poly.entity_id
_entity_poly.type
_entity_poly.pdbx_seq_one_letter_code
_entity_poly.pdbx_strand_id
1 'polypeptide(L)'
;RPMQIEAAISPNERAAILGYVLTTSGGSLETTSFVKFLHWWALRHHTSQGLQDYQEEYQFVPGGGAGDGESVVCLSCPVQRVVGAGMGLIRRTTSSYTAARVVCTIPLNVPQDVSFIPPLDETRAAAIQTGHVNGCTKLYAEVNNKELRSWDGINYPYNNLIYANAVGATPAGYPTLVCFGPAENGLQPEEDVEETLQQVRNPNPEVINVRRLVFHNWVKDPYTRGAWFYPPPGLLDEALGKLRQRHGNVVFASADWPRGWRGFIDGAIEDGTRAAMVCSKEL
;
A
#
# COMPACT_ATOMS: atom_id res chain seq x y z
N ARG A 1 16.61 -17.01 3.32
CA ARG A 1 15.82 -18.06 2.63
C ARG A 1 15.21 -18.97 3.70
N PRO A 2 13.89 -19.20 3.71
CA PRO A 2 13.19 -19.94 4.77
C PRO A 2 13.71 -21.36 5.06
N MET A 3 14.44 -21.97 4.11
CA MET A 3 15.02 -23.33 4.24
C MET A 3 15.95 -23.52 5.45
N GLN A 4 16.51 -22.45 6.01
CA GLN A 4 17.47 -22.56 7.13
C GLN A 4 16.83 -22.95 8.47
N ILE A 5 15.53 -22.72 8.63
CA ILE A 5 14.77 -23.04 9.86
C ILE A 5 13.67 -24.07 9.61
N GLU A 6 13.61 -24.66 8.42
CA GLU A 6 12.52 -25.56 8.01
C GLU A 6 12.44 -26.82 8.89
N ALA A 7 13.58 -27.32 9.37
CA ALA A 7 13.63 -28.43 10.32
C ALA A 7 13.27 -28.02 11.78
N ALA A 8 13.19 -26.72 12.07
CA ALA A 8 12.98 -26.18 13.41
C ALA A 8 11.57 -25.62 13.64
N ILE A 9 10.71 -25.61 12.61
CA ILE A 9 9.34 -25.10 12.70
C ILE A 9 8.35 -26.14 12.17
N SER A 10 7.20 -26.23 12.82
CA SER A 10 6.07 -27.05 12.38
C SER A 10 5.47 -26.51 11.07
N PRO A 11 4.70 -27.34 10.33
CA PRO A 11 3.96 -26.88 9.16
C PRO A 11 3.03 -25.68 9.43
N ASN A 12 2.39 -25.65 10.62
CA ASN A 12 1.50 -24.56 11.01
C ASN A 12 2.28 -23.26 11.30
N GLU A 13 3.42 -23.33 11.99
CA GLU A 13 4.28 -22.17 12.22
C GLU A 13 4.80 -21.62 10.88
N ARG A 14 5.23 -22.50 9.97
CA ARG A 14 5.66 -22.12 8.62
C ARG A 14 4.54 -21.42 7.86
N ALA A 15 3.32 -21.98 7.88
CA ALA A 15 2.16 -21.37 7.21
C ALA A 15 1.81 -20.01 7.80
N ALA A 16 1.82 -19.86 9.13
CA ALA A 16 1.57 -18.59 9.81
C ALA A 16 2.63 -17.53 9.47
N ILE A 17 3.91 -17.90 9.53
CA ILE A 17 5.03 -16.98 9.22
C ILE A 17 4.95 -16.51 7.76
N LEU A 18 4.84 -17.45 6.81
CA LEU A 18 4.82 -17.10 5.39
C LEU A 18 3.53 -16.36 5.02
N GLY A 19 2.39 -16.80 5.55
CA GLY A 19 1.10 -16.13 5.35
C GLY A 19 1.15 -14.68 5.82
N TYR A 20 1.74 -14.43 6.99
CA TYR A 20 1.91 -13.07 7.51
C TYR A 20 2.87 -12.23 6.65
N VAL A 21 4.04 -12.78 6.27
CA VAL A 21 5.01 -12.08 5.40
C VAL A 21 4.38 -11.68 4.08
N LEU A 22 3.65 -12.59 3.43
CA LEU A 22 3.00 -12.35 2.14
C LEU A 22 1.82 -11.39 2.26
N THR A 23 1.05 -11.45 3.34
CA THR A 23 -0.02 -10.47 3.63
C THR A 23 0.57 -9.08 3.81
N THR A 24 1.71 -8.98 4.48
CA THR A 24 2.42 -7.74 4.77
C THR A 24 3.04 -7.12 3.51
N SER A 25 3.59 -7.94 2.60
CA SER A 25 4.23 -7.45 1.38
C SER A 25 3.28 -7.31 0.20
N GLY A 26 2.23 -8.13 0.16
CA GLY A 26 1.35 -8.31 -0.99
C GLY A 26 2.05 -8.80 -2.26
N GLY A 27 3.29 -9.28 -2.16
CA GLY A 27 4.09 -9.84 -3.27
C GLY A 27 4.19 -11.36 -3.17
N SER A 28 5.27 -11.93 -3.73
CA SER A 28 5.65 -13.35 -3.58
C SER A 28 6.88 -13.52 -2.67
N LEU A 29 7.24 -14.75 -2.31
CA LEU A 29 8.45 -15.01 -1.51
C LEU A 29 9.75 -14.62 -2.23
N GLU A 30 9.77 -14.69 -3.56
CA GLU A 30 10.91 -14.37 -4.43
C GLU A 30 11.04 -12.87 -4.66
N THR A 31 9.90 -12.17 -4.71
CA THR A 31 9.84 -10.74 -5.04
C THR A 31 9.82 -9.84 -3.82
N THR A 32 9.60 -10.38 -2.61
CA THR A 32 9.52 -9.58 -1.40
C THR A 32 10.91 -9.31 -0.79
N SER A 33 11.22 -8.04 -0.54
CA SER A 33 12.43 -7.68 0.22
C SER A 33 12.34 -8.09 1.70
N PHE A 34 13.22 -9.00 2.12
CA PHE A 34 13.36 -9.36 3.54
C PHE A 34 13.87 -8.19 4.40
N VAL A 35 14.75 -7.35 3.85
CA VAL A 35 15.24 -6.14 4.54
C VAL A 35 14.08 -5.19 4.84
N LYS A 36 13.11 -5.07 3.92
CA LYS A 36 11.89 -4.28 4.18
C LYS A 36 11.06 -4.86 5.31
N PHE A 37 10.91 -6.18 5.38
CA PHE A 37 10.20 -6.83 6.49
C PHE A 37 10.88 -6.53 7.83
N LEU A 38 12.21 -6.66 7.90
CA LEU A 38 12.99 -6.32 9.09
C LEU A 38 12.89 -4.84 9.47
N HIS A 39 12.79 -3.94 8.50
CA HIS A 39 12.58 -2.51 8.73
C HIS A 39 11.26 -2.26 9.47
N TRP A 40 10.16 -2.88 9.05
CA TRP A 40 8.87 -2.78 9.77
C TRP A 40 8.92 -3.48 11.12
N TRP A 41 9.56 -4.64 11.23
CA TRP A 41 9.78 -5.30 12.51
C TRP A 41 10.52 -4.41 13.51
N ALA A 42 11.54 -3.67 13.06
CA ALA A 42 12.29 -2.74 13.90
C ALA A 42 11.46 -1.54 14.38
N LEU A 43 10.64 -0.95 13.50
CA LEU A 43 9.72 0.13 13.87
C LEU A 43 8.65 -0.32 14.87
N ARG A 44 8.42 -1.63 14.98
CA ARG A 44 7.48 -2.29 15.89
C ARG A 44 8.17 -2.89 17.11
N HIS A 45 9.28 -2.28 17.52
CA HIS A 45 10.06 -2.65 18.72
C HIS A 45 10.60 -4.07 18.71
N HIS A 46 10.74 -4.70 17.54
CA HIS A 46 11.25 -6.06 17.41
C HIS A 46 10.45 -7.11 18.19
N THR A 47 9.12 -6.95 18.26
CA THR A 47 8.23 -7.89 18.96
C THR A 47 7.04 -8.32 18.11
N SER A 48 6.53 -9.53 18.36
CA SER A 48 5.29 -10.01 17.75
C SER A 48 4.08 -9.20 18.23
N GLN A 49 4.09 -8.73 19.49
CA GLN A 49 3.03 -7.85 19.99
C GLN A 49 2.98 -6.53 19.20
N GLY A 50 4.14 -5.94 18.90
CA GLY A 50 4.21 -4.74 18.07
C GLY A 50 3.68 -4.94 16.64
N LEU A 51 3.62 -6.18 16.13
CA LEU A 51 2.93 -6.45 14.86
C LEU A 51 1.43 -6.18 14.97
N GLN A 52 0.80 -6.53 16.09
CA GLN A 52 -0.63 -6.33 16.33
C GLN A 52 -0.92 -4.85 16.64
N ASP A 53 -0.22 -4.29 17.62
CA ASP A 53 -0.50 -2.95 18.17
C ASP A 53 -0.41 -1.84 17.10
N TYR A 54 0.54 -1.97 16.16
CA TYR A 54 0.82 -0.94 15.16
C TYR A 54 0.19 -1.22 13.78
N GLN A 55 -0.45 -2.37 13.56
CA GLN A 55 -1.02 -2.74 12.26
C GLN A 55 -2.52 -2.97 12.30
N GLU A 56 -3.04 -3.55 13.38
CA GLU A 56 -4.36 -4.18 13.38
C GLU A 56 -5.28 -3.68 14.52
N GLU A 57 -4.74 -3.06 15.57
CA GLU A 57 -5.50 -2.75 16.78
C GLU A 57 -6.44 -1.54 16.64
N TYR A 58 -5.99 -0.48 15.98
CA TYR A 58 -6.70 0.80 15.94
C TYR A 58 -7.10 1.21 14.53
N GLN A 59 -8.34 1.71 14.39
CA GLN A 59 -8.85 2.35 13.20
C GLN A 59 -9.58 3.65 13.57
N PHE A 60 -9.62 4.60 12.66
CA PHE A 60 -10.35 5.86 12.90
C PHE A 60 -11.85 5.60 13.04
N VAL A 61 -12.47 6.23 14.05
CA VAL A 61 -13.92 6.45 14.04
C VAL A 61 -14.19 7.63 13.11
N PRO A 62 -15.02 7.48 12.06
CA PRO A 62 -15.34 8.59 11.16
C PRO A 62 -15.94 9.77 11.94
N GLY A 63 -15.42 10.99 11.75
CA GLY A 63 -15.94 12.14 12.49
C GLY A 63 -15.18 13.47 12.39
N GLY A 64 -14.07 13.56 11.65
CA GLY A 64 -13.32 14.81 11.48
C GLY A 64 -12.92 15.03 10.03
N GLY A 65 -13.44 16.10 9.41
CA GLY A 65 -12.87 16.65 8.19
C GLY A 65 -11.73 17.59 8.56
N ALA A 66 -10.54 17.36 8.01
CA ALA A 66 -9.47 18.34 8.03
C ALA A 66 -9.54 19.15 6.72
N GLY A 67 -9.73 20.45 6.84
CA GLY A 67 -9.88 21.36 5.71
C GLY A 67 -10.02 22.79 6.19
N ASP A 68 -8.97 23.33 6.80
CA ASP A 68 -8.89 24.69 7.35
C ASP A 68 -7.95 25.61 6.55
N GLY A 69 -7.61 25.26 5.30
CA GLY A 69 -6.75 26.07 4.43
C GLY A 69 -7.48 26.73 3.26
N GLU A 70 -7.02 27.93 2.86
CA GLU A 70 -7.41 28.63 1.62
C GLU A 70 -6.81 27.97 0.35
N SER A 71 -6.97 26.65 0.20
CA SER A 71 -6.41 25.90 -0.93
C SER A 71 -7.41 25.81 -2.08
N VAL A 72 -6.95 26.12 -3.31
CA VAL A 72 -7.71 25.84 -4.53
C VAL A 72 -7.50 24.37 -4.91
N VAL A 73 -8.58 23.60 -4.96
CA VAL A 73 -8.54 22.15 -5.26
C VAL A 73 -9.14 21.87 -6.64
N CYS A 74 -8.41 21.14 -7.49
CA CYS A 74 -8.87 20.63 -8.79
C CYS A 74 -8.94 19.10 -8.73
N LEU A 75 -10.14 18.54 -8.56
CA LEU A 75 -10.38 17.10 -8.60
C LEU A 75 -10.56 16.61 -10.04
N SER A 76 -10.30 15.32 -10.29
CA SER A 76 -10.39 14.72 -11.63
C SER A 76 -9.46 15.43 -12.65
N CYS A 77 -8.28 15.84 -12.18
CA CYS A 77 -7.30 16.62 -12.95
C CYS A 77 -5.97 15.86 -13.13
N PRO A 78 -5.93 14.71 -13.84
CA PRO A 78 -4.69 13.95 -14.02
C PRO A 78 -3.63 14.78 -14.76
N VAL A 79 -2.41 14.78 -14.21
CA VAL A 79 -1.25 15.50 -14.74
C VAL A 79 -0.56 14.65 -15.80
N GLN A 80 -0.23 15.24 -16.95
CA GLN A 80 0.46 14.54 -18.04
C GLN A 80 1.92 14.96 -18.17
N ARG A 81 2.26 16.18 -17.73
CA ARG A 81 3.61 16.72 -17.85
C ARG A 81 3.95 17.68 -16.73
N VAL A 82 5.18 17.56 -16.22
CA VAL A 82 5.77 18.43 -15.21
C VAL A 82 7.09 18.99 -15.73
N VAL A 83 7.21 20.32 -15.77
CA VAL A 83 8.41 21.03 -16.19
C VAL A 83 9.03 21.70 -14.96
N GLY A 84 10.23 21.27 -14.60
CA GLY A 84 10.98 21.72 -13.41
C GLY A 84 12.04 22.78 -13.69
N ALA A 85 12.18 23.27 -14.92
CA ALA A 85 13.12 24.33 -15.30
C ALA A 85 12.47 25.73 -15.16
N GLY A 86 13.11 26.66 -14.43
CA GLY A 86 12.56 28.02 -14.23
C GLY A 86 11.46 28.07 -13.19
N MET A 87 10.26 28.55 -13.50
CA MET A 87 9.08 28.32 -12.63
C MET A 87 8.53 26.93 -12.90
N GLY A 88 8.12 26.20 -11.86
CA GLY A 88 7.49 24.90 -12.03
C GLY A 88 6.20 25.02 -12.85
N LEU A 89 6.09 24.31 -13.97
CA LEU A 89 4.91 24.32 -14.84
C LEU A 89 4.33 22.91 -14.88
N ILE A 90 3.04 22.81 -14.54
CA ILE A 90 2.25 21.59 -14.65
C ILE A 90 1.35 21.75 -15.87
N ARG A 91 1.42 20.82 -16.83
CA ARG A 91 0.62 20.85 -18.05
C ARG A 91 -0.32 19.66 -18.13
N ARG A 92 -1.56 19.97 -18.48
CA ARG A 92 -2.65 19.05 -18.86
C ARG A 92 -2.85 19.11 -20.37
N THR A 93 -3.76 18.27 -20.87
CA THR A 93 -4.19 18.30 -22.28
C THR A 93 -4.75 19.67 -22.67
N THR A 94 -5.51 20.33 -21.78
CA THR A 94 -6.27 21.56 -22.08
C THR A 94 -5.95 22.75 -21.17
N SER A 95 -5.11 22.60 -20.14
CA SER A 95 -4.79 23.66 -19.17
C SER A 95 -3.37 23.55 -18.65
N SER A 96 -2.86 24.65 -18.09
CA SER A 96 -1.53 24.72 -17.49
C SER A 96 -1.55 25.55 -16.21
N TYR A 97 -0.76 25.13 -15.24
CA TYR A 97 -0.60 25.82 -13.96
C TYR A 97 0.89 26.09 -13.72
N THR A 98 1.20 27.29 -13.23
CA THR A 98 2.56 27.67 -12.85
C THR A 98 2.65 27.87 -11.35
N ALA A 99 3.79 27.49 -10.77
CA ALA A 99 4.08 27.67 -9.37
C ALA A 99 5.59 27.88 -9.15
N ALA A 100 5.95 28.50 -8.03
CA ALA A 100 7.36 28.65 -7.66
C ALA A 100 8.01 27.29 -7.33
N ARG A 101 7.22 26.35 -6.80
CA ARG A 101 7.60 24.95 -6.52
C ARG A 101 6.45 24.01 -6.86
N VAL A 102 6.79 22.78 -7.23
CA VAL A 102 5.83 21.69 -7.42
C VAL A 102 6.14 20.59 -6.42
N VAL A 103 5.17 20.19 -5.61
CA VAL A 103 5.26 18.98 -4.80
C VAL A 103 4.60 17.85 -5.58
N CYS A 104 5.37 16.83 -5.96
CA CYS A 104 4.87 15.69 -6.71
C CYS A 104 4.65 14.51 -5.76
N THR A 105 3.39 14.10 -5.59
CA THR A 105 2.98 13.00 -4.72
C THR A 105 2.43 11.79 -5.46
N ILE A 106 2.77 11.66 -6.74
CA ILE A 106 2.37 10.54 -7.58
C ILE A 106 3.05 9.26 -7.04
N PRO A 107 2.31 8.16 -6.81
CA PRO A 107 2.87 6.90 -6.31
C PRO A 107 3.93 6.33 -7.25
N LEU A 108 4.89 5.54 -6.75
CA LEU A 108 6.03 5.00 -7.52
C LEU A 108 5.63 4.23 -8.79
N ASN A 109 4.53 3.47 -8.77
CA ASN A 109 4.12 2.63 -9.90
C ASN A 109 3.38 3.40 -11.01
N VAL A 110 3.06 4.67 -10.82
CA VAL A 110 2.27 5.52 -11.71
C VAL A 110 3.06 6.46 -12.65
N PRO A 111 4.25 7.01 -12.34
CA PRO A 111 4.79 8.15 -13.06
C PRO A 111 5.27 7.85 -14.48
N GLN A 112 5.24 6.59 -14.92
CA GLN A 112 5.58 6.18 -16.30
C GLN A 112 4.72 6.92 -17.35
N ASP A 113 3.51 7.33 -16.97
CA ASP A 113 2.59 8.06 -17.84
C ASP A 113 2.77 9.58 -17.77
N VAL A 114 3.71 10.07 -16.94
CA VAL A 114 3.96 11.50 -16.71
C VAL A 114 5.31 11.91 -17.27
N SER A 115 5.29 12.87 -18.19
CA SER A 115 6.51 13.42 -18.78
C SER A 115 7.17 14.43 -17.84
N PHE A 116 8.41 14.20 -17.44
CA PHE A 116 9.22 15.15 -16.67
C PHE A 116 10.24 15.87 -17.57
N ILE A 117 10.36 17.19 -17.42
CA ILE A 117 11.32 18.01 -18.16
C ILE A 117 12.12 18.90 -17.17
N PRO A 118 13.45 18.76 -17.05
CA PRO A 118 14.30 17.77 -17.73
C PRO A 118 13.92 16.31 -17.36
N PRO A 119 14.37 15.31 -18.14
CA PRO A 119 14.14 13.90 -17.81
C PRO A 119 14.61 13.56 -16.39
N LEU A 120 13.95 12.60 -15.75
CA LEU A 120 14.37 12.08 -14.44
C LEU A 120 15.77 11.46 -14.53
N ASP A 121 16.50 11.45 -13.42
CA ASP A 121 17.78 10.75 -13.35
C ASP A 121 17.59 9.24 -13.60
N GLU A 122 18.63 8.61 -14.16
CA GLU A 122 18.58 7.21 -14.60
C GLU A 122 18.20 6.25 -13.47
N THR A 123 18.71 6.46 -12.26
CA THR A 123 18.40 5.61 -11.11
C THR A 123 16.94 5.72 -10.70
N ARG A 124 16.37 6.94 -10.68
CA ARG A 124 14.95 7.12 -10.41
C ARG A 124 14.08 6.54 -11.51
N ALA A 125 14.44 6.75 -12.77
CA ALA A 125 13.71 6.21 -13.91
C ALA A 125 13.69 4.67 -13.87
N ALA A 126 14.83 4.04 -13.57
CA ALA A 126 14.92 2.60 -13.38
C ALA A 126 14.03 2.11 -12.22
N ALA A 127 14.05 2.80 -11.07
CA ALA A 127 13.20 2.43 -9.93
C ALA A 127 11.69 2.54 -10.23
N ILE A 128 11.27 3.57 -10.99
CA ILE A 128 9.89 3.73 -11.48
C ILE A 128 9.53 2.61 -12.46
N GLN A 129 10.48 2.20 -13.30
CA GLN A 129 10.27 1.10 -14.24
C GLN A 129 10.15 -0.26 -13.54
N THR A 130 10.96 -0.50 -12.51
CA THR A 130 10.88 -1.69 -11.66
C THR A 130 9.58 -1.72 -10.84
N GLY A 131 9.20 -0.60 -10.25
CA GLY A 131 8.05 -0.50 -9.38
C GLY A 131 8.20 -1.24 -8.04
N HIS A 132 7.17 -1.15 -7.21
CA HIS A 132 7.03 -1.94 -5.98
C HIS A 132 6.16 -3.18 -6.24
N VAL A 133 6.35 -4.23 -5.44
CA VAL A 133 5.81 -5.59 -5.72
C VAL A 133 4.40 -5.84 -5.16
N ASN A 134 3.90 -4.92 -4.34
CA ASN A 134 2.64 -5.12 -3.65
C ASN A 134 1.42 -5.04 -4.58
N GLY A 135 0.94 -6.21 -4.99
CA GLY A 135 -0.32 -6.41 -5.70
C GLY A 135 -1.41 -6.98 -4.80
N CYS A 136 -1.45 -6.58 -3.53
CA CYS A 136 -2.41 -7.10 -2.56
C CYS A 136 -3.86 -6.87 -2.99
N THR A 137 -4.65 -7.95 -2.94
CA THR A 137 -6.10 -7.91 -2.97
C THR A 137 -6.63 -7.71 -1.55
N LYS A 138 -7.37 -6.64 -1.32
CA LYS A 138 -8.04 -6.33 -0.04
C LYS A 138 -9.53 -6.20 -0.24
N LEU A 139 -10.32 -6.92 0.54
CA LEU A 139 -11.77 -6.80 0.55
C LEU A 139 -12.32 -6.84 1.97
N TYR A 140 -13.54 -6.34 2.12
CA TYR A 140 -14.35 -6.44 3.32
C TYR A 140 -15.56 -7.32 3.03
N ALA A 141 -15.82 -8.29 3.90
CA ALA A 141 -16.98 -9.17 3.85
C ALA A 141 -17.83 -8.96 5.10
N GLU A 142 -19.04 -8.42 4.93
CA GLU A 142 -20.05 -8.44 5.99
C GLU A 142 -20.66 -9.84 6.07
N VAL A 143 -20.61 -10.47 7.24
CA VAL A 143 -21.04 -11.86 7.44
C VAL A 143 -22.26 -11.97 8.34
N ASN A 144 -23.13 -12.94 8.09
CA ASN A 144 -24.38 -13.11 8.83
C ASN A 144 -24.23 -13.90 10.16
N ASN A 145 -23.01 -14.30 10.53
CA ASN A 145 -22.72 -14.93 11.80
C ASN A 145 -22.07 -13.93 12.77
N LYS A 146 -22.78 -13.61 13.86
CA LYS A 146 -22.32 -12.64 14.87
C LYS A 146 -21.18 -13.16 15.75
N GLU A 147 -20.99 -14.47 15.83
CA GLU A 147 -19.92 -15.10 16.60
C GLU A 147 -18.54 -14.88 15.97
N LEU A 148 -18.49 -14.52 14.67
CA LEU A 148 -17.26 -14.22 13.96
C LEU A 148 -16.63 -12.87 14.38
N ARG A 149 -17.17 -12.15 15.37
CA ARG A 149 -16.60 -10.86 15.83
C ARG A 149 -15.18 -10.99 16.40
N SER A 150 -14.82 -12.15 16.94
CA SER A 150 -13.49 -12.46 17.49
C SER A 150 -12.73 -13.49 16.63
N TRP A 151 -13.13 -13.65 15.37
CA TRP A 151 -12.50 -14.61 14.47
C TRP A 151 -11.34 -13.97 13.70
N ASP A 152 -10.26 -14.73 13.59
CA ASP A 152 -9.14 -14.52 12.69
C ASP A 152 -8.77 -15.86 12.02
N GLY A 153 -8.00 -15.78 10.93
CA GLY A 153 -7.59 -16.97 10.21
C GLY A 153 -6.48 -16.70 9.21
N ILE A 154 -5.54 -17.65 9.15
CA ILE A 154 -4.57 -17.79 8.07
C ILE A 154 -4.88 -19.06 7.31
N ASN A 155 -5.10 -18.95 6.00
CA ASN A 155 -5.36 -20.07 5.09
C ASN A 155 -4.35 -20.06 3.94
N TYR A 156 -3.13 -20.52 4.24
CA TYR A 156 -2.00 -20.56 3.30
C TYR A 156 -1.41 -21.98 3.28
N PRO A 157 -1.00 -22.52 2.12
CA PRO A 157 -0.98 -21.91 0.79
C PRO A 157 -2.25 -22.19 -0.06
N TYR A 158 -3.33 -22.69 0.56
CA TYR A 158 -4.43 -23.30 -0.19
C TYR A 158 -5.58 -22.35 -0.55
N ASN A 159 -5.46 -21.05 -0.27
CA ASN A 159 -6.50 -20.06 -0.54
C ASN A 159 -5.91 -18.81 -1.19
N ASN A 160 -6.67 -18.14 -2.04
CA ASN A 160 -6.22 -16.89 -2.66
C ASN A 160 -6.23 -15.73 -1.65
N LEU A 161 -7.19 -15.73 -0.73
CA LEU A 161 -7.26 -14.83 0.42
C LEU A 161 -6.66 -15.53 1.65
N ILE A 162 -5.40 -15.26 1.93
CA ILE A 162 -4.58 -16.03 2.86
C ILE A 162 -4.68 -15.58 4.31
N TYR A 163 -5.14 -14.35 4.56
CA TYR A 163 -5.30 -13.79 5.90
C TYR A 163 -6.64 -13.08 5.99
N ALA A 164 -7.37 -13.30 7.08
CA ALA A 164 -8.57 -12.54 7.39
C ALA A 164 -8.78 -12.39 8.89
N ASN A 165 -9.34 -11.25 9.30
CA ASN A 165 -9.72 -10.99 10.69
C ASN A 165 -10.96 -10.08 10.77
N ALA A 166 -11.67 -10.14 11.89
CA ALA A 166 -12.84 -9.29 12.13
C ALA A 166 -12.44 -7.89 12.61
N VAL A 167 -12.81 -6.86 11.85
CA VAL A 167 -12.43 -5.45 12.12
C VAL A 167 -13.54 -4.61 12.75
N GLY A 168 -14.74 -5.16 12.91
CA GLY A 168 -15.85 -4.42 13.49
C GLY A 168 -17.18 -5.07 13.16
N ALA A 169 -18.26 -4.31 13.36
CA ALA A 169 -19.60 -4.71 12.97
C ALA A 169 -20.35 -3.53 12.36
N THR A 170 -21.26 -3.82 11.44
CA THR A 170 -22.19 -2.82 10.90
C THR A 170 -23.18 -2.36 11.96
N PRO A 171 -23.92 -1.24 11.76
CA PRO A 171 -24.96 -0.82 12.70
C PRO A 171 -26.05 -1.88 12.97
N ALA A 172 -26.23 -2.84 12.04
CA ALA A 172 -27.12 -3.99 12.21
C ALA A 172 -26.52 -5.12 13.09
N GLY A 173 -25.28 -4.95 13.57
CA GLY A 173 -24.56 -5.88 14.43
C GLY A 173 -23.95 -7.07 13.71
N TYR A 174 -23.76 -7.00 12.38
CA TYR A 174 -23.10 -8.06 11.61
C TYR A 174 -21.60 -7.80 11.52
N PRO A 175 -20.75 -8.78 11.89
CA PRO A 175 -19.31 -8.63 11.79
C PRO A 175 -18.86 -8.34 10.36
N THR A 176 -17.79 -7.55 10.24
CA THR A 176 -17.08 -7.32 8.98
C THR A 176 -15.71 -7.96 9.08
N LEU A 177 -15.46 -8.94 8.23
CA LEU A 177 -14.15 -9.52 8.02
C LEU A 177 -13.40 -8.66 7.01
N VAL A 178 -12.15 -8.32 7.27
CA VAL A 178 -11.23 -7.86 6.22
C VAL A 178 -10.41 -9.07 5.77
N CYS A 179 -10.24 -9.22 4.46
CA CYS A 179 -9.54 -10.35 3.86
C CYS A 179 -8.44 -9.83 2.92
N PHE A 180 -7.30 -10.51 2.93
CA PHE A 180 -6.11 -10.13 2.17
C PHE A 180 -5.56 -11.31 1.37
N GLY A 181 -5.16 -11.05 0.13
CA GLY A 181 -4.45 -11.99 -0.74
C GLY A 181 -3.21 -11.34 -1.37
N PRO A 182 -2.07 -12.03 -1.49
CA PRO A 182 -0.88 -11.52 -2.19
C PRO A 182 -1.04 -11.57 -3.71
N ALA A 183 -0.21 -10.81 -4.42
CA ALA A 183 -0.17 -10.78 -5.89
C ALA A 183 0.02 -12.16 -6.53
N GLU A 184 0.81 -13.04 -5.89
CA GLU A 184 1.10 -14.39 -6.40
C GLU A 184 -0.18 -15.23 -6.59
N ASN A 185 -1.23 -14.97 -5.80
CA ASN A 185 -2.50 -15.68 -5.91
C ASN A 185 -3.41 -15.09 -7.00
N GLY A 186 -3.10 -13.90 -7.51
CA GLY A 186 -3.71 -13.34 -8.72
C GLY A 186 -5.19 -12.93 -8.65
N LEU A 187 -5.89 -13.12 -7.53
CA LEU A 187 -7.33 -12.87 -7.42
C LEU A 187 -7.69 -11.41 -7.74
N GLN A 188 -8.45 -11.19 -8.82
CA GLN A 188 -9.06 -9.90 -9.18
C GLN A 188 -10.55 -9.94 -8.78
N PRO A 189 -10.96 -9.31 -7.66
CA PRO A 189 -12.28 -9.54 -7.06
C PRO A 189 -13.49 -9.29 -7.96
N GLU A 190 -13.34 -8.38 -8.93
CA GLU A 190 -14.39 -8.02 -9.88
C GLU A 190 -14.48 -8.90 -11.13
N GLU A 191 -13.47 -9.73 -11.41
CA GLU A 191 -13.44 -10.59 -12.60
C GLU A 191 -14.37 -11.81 -12.44
N ASP A 192 -14.34 -12.43 -11.26
CA ASP A 192 -15.26 -13.51 -10.88
C ASP A 192 -15.68 -13.33 -9.41
N VAL A 193 -16.91 -12.85 -9.23
CA VAL A 193 -17.48 -12.58 -7.90
C VAL A 193 -17.80 -13.88 -7.16
N GLU A 194 -18.17 -14.94 -7.87
CA GLU A 194 -18.46 -16.24 -7.24
C GLU A 194 -17.18 -16.92 -6.78
N GLU A 195 -16.11 -16.85 -7.57
CA GLU A 195 -14.78 -17.25 -7.10
C GLU A 195 -14.39 -16.44 -5.87
N THR A 196 -14.54 -15.11 -5.91
CA THR A 196 -14.21 -14.25 -4.77
C THR A 196 -14.99 -14.61 -3.51
N LEU A 197 -16.30 -14.85 -3.63
CA LEU A 197 -17.14 -15.32 -2.52
C LEU A 197 -16.66 -16.68 -2.00
N GLN A 198 -16.27 -17.59 -2.89
CA GLN A 198 -15.73 -18.88 -2.50
C GLN A 198 -14.43 -18.74 -1.71
N GLN A 199 -13.50 -17.89 -2.15
CA GLN A 199 -12.24 -17.62 -1.44
C GLN A 199 -12.47 -17.05 -0.04
N VAL A 200 -13.51 -16.22 0.15
CA VAL A 200 -13.90 -15.69 1.47
C VAL A 200 -14.49 -16.78 2.37
N ARG A 201 -15.28 -17.70 1.82
CA ARG A 201 -15.93 -18.79 2.57
C ARG A 201 -14.97 -19.91 2.93
N ASN A 202 -13.98 -20.19 2.08
CA ASN A 202 -13.05 -21.32 2.18
C ASN A 202 -12.44 -21.59 3.56
N PRO A 203 -12.04 -20.58 4.38
CA PRO A 203 -11.49 -20.84 5.70
C PRO A 203 -12.46 -21.60 6.63
N ASN A 204 -13.77 -21.36 6.48
CA ASN A 204 -14.80 -22.08 7.25
C ASN A 204 -16.18 -21.96 6.55
N PRO A 205 -16.45 -22.77 5.50
CA PRO A 205 -17.60 -22.55 4.60
C PRO A 205 -18.96 -22.76 5.28
N GLU A 206 -19.02 -23.58 6.34
CA GLU A 206 -20.24 -23.82 7.13
C GLU A 206 -20.61 -22.63 8.01
N VAL A 207 -19.64 -21.77 8.35
CA VAL A 207 -19.78 -20.70 9.34
C VAL A 207 -19.75 -19.31 8.70
N ILE A 208 -18.94 -19.14 7.64
CA ILE A 208 -18.78 -17.86 6.95
C ILE A 208 -19.85 -17.76 5.86
N ASN A 209 -20.91 -17.01 6.12
CA ASN A 209 -21.92 -16.70 5.11
C ASN A 209 -21.99 -15.18 4.86
N VAL A 210 -21.54 -14.81 3.66
CA VAL A 210 -21.30 -13.44 3.20
C VAL A 210 -22.60 -12.78 2.75
N ARG A 211 -22.89 -11.60 3.28
CA ARG A 211 -24.01 -10.73 2.92
C ARG A 211 -23.64 -9.67 1.91
N ARG A 212 -22.42 -9.15 2.02
CA ARG A 212 -21.93 -8.03 1.22
C ARG A 212 -20.42 -8.08 1.12
N LEU A 213 -19.91 -7.85 -0.09
CA LEU A 213 -18.50 -7.60 -0.35
C LEU A 213 -18.31 -6.12 -0.69
N VAL A 214 -17.24 -5.53 -0.16
CA VAL A 214 -16.79 -4.18 -0.50
C VAL A 214 -15.30 -4.23 -0.74
N PHE A 215 -14.84 -3.78 -1.90
CA PHE A 215 -13.43 -3.77 -2.25
C PHE A 215 -13.12 -2.63 -3.22
N HIS A 216 -11.83 -2.35 -3.37
CA HIS A 216 -11.29 -1.51 -4.43
C HIS A 216 -10.09 -2.24 -5.03
N ASN A 217 -10.05 -2.36 -6.36
CA ASN A 217 -8.94 -3.01 -7.03
C ASN A 217 -7.79 -2.02 -7.23
N TRP A 218 -6.90 -1.96 -6.23
CA TRP A 218 -5.70 -1.11 -6.24
C TRP A 218 -4.70 -1.47 -7.35
N VAL A 219 -4.70 -2.72 -7.83
CA VAL A 219 -3.77 -3.21 -8.85
C VAL A 219 -4.14 -2.64 -10.22
N LYS A 220 -5.43 -2.66 -10.55
CA LYS A 220 -5.95 -2.14 -11.83
C LYS A 220 -6.28 -0.66 -11.83
N ASP A 221 -6.31 -0.02 -10.67
CA ASP A 221 -6.52 1.43 -10.58
C ASP A 221 -5.33 2.17 -11.26
N PRO A 222 -5.58 2.96 -12.31
CA PRO A 222 -4.52 3.64 -13.05
C PRO A 222 -3.76 4.70 -12.21
N TYR A 223 -4.31 5.11 -11.07
CA TYR A 223 -3.72 6.12 -10.19
C TYR A 223 -2.98 5.54 -8.97
N THR A 224 -2.95 4.22 -8.82
CA THR A 224 -2.15 3.53 -7.78
C THR A 224 -1.27 2.42 -8.34
N ARG A 225 -1.80 1.58 -9.25
CA ARG A 225 -1.08 0.47 -9.89
C ARG A 225 -0.38 -0.47 -8.89
N GLY A 226 -1.07 -0.78 -7.80
CA GLY A 226 -0.56 -1.48 -6.63
C GLY A 226 -1.17 -0.93 -5.35
N ALA A 227 -1.01 -1.67 -4.24
CA ALA A 227 -1.47 -1.27 -2.92
C ALA A 227 -0.43 -0.35 -2.23
N TRP A 228 -0.03 -0.65 -0.99
CA TRP A 228 1.02 0.13 -0.31
C TRP A 228 2.42 -0.25 -0.81
N PHE A 229 3.37 0.67 -0.68
CA PHE A 229 4.75 0.40 -1.08
C PHE A 229 5.36 -0.80 -0.35
N TYR A 230 5.82 -1.77 -1.14
CA TYR A 230 6.73 -2.82 -0.70
C TYR A 230 7.75 -3.12 -1.80
N PRO A 231 9.06 -2.96 -1.57
CA PRO A 231 10.06 -3.02 -2.63
C PRO A 231 10.47 -4.46 -2.95
N PRO A 232 10.92 -4.71 -4.20
CA PRO A 232 11.71 -5.89 -4.48
C PRO A 232 13.09 -5.83 -3.77
N PRO A 233 13.79 -6.97 -3.66
CA PRO A 233 15.17 -6.99 -3.18
C PRO A 233 16.06 -6.00 -3.95
N GLY A 234 16.95 -5.28 -3.26
CA GLY A 234 17.91 -4.34 -3.87
C GLY A 234 17.37 -2.94 -4.16
N LEU A 235 16.07 -2.76 -4.46
CA LEU A 235 15.53 -1.47 -4.91
C LEU A 235 15.76 -0.32 -3.90
N LEU A 236 15.67 -0.60 -2.60
CA LEU A 236 15.92 0.44 -1.58
C LEU A 236 17.40 0.84 -1.50
N ASP A 237 18.31 -0.11 -1.61
CA ASP A 237 19.75 0.14 -1.49
C ASP A 237 20.24 0.98 -2.67
N GLU A 238 19.70 0.70 -3.86
CA GLU A 238 20.07 1.37 -5.10
C GLU A 238 19.39 2.75 -5.25
N ALA A 239 18.08 2.83 -4.99
CA ALA A 239 17.28 3.95 -5.46
C ALA A 239 16.71 4.87 -4.38
N LEU A 240 16.74 4.50 -3.08
CA LEU A 240 16.06 5.31 -2.05
C LEU A 240 16.55 6.77 -2.02
N GLY A 241 17.87 6.99 -2.07
CA GLY A 241 18.43 8.34 -2.09
C GLY A 241 17.92 9.15 -3.28
N LYS A 242 17.82 8.52 -4.44
CA LYS A 242 17.39 9.13 -5.71
C LYS A 242 15.89 9.35 -5.78
N LEU A 243 15.07 8.44 -5.25
CA LEU A 243 13.61 8.63 -5.11
C LEU A 243 13.26 9.84 -4.25
N ARG A 244 14.07 10.12 -3.22
CA ARG A 244 13.91 11.29 -2.33
C ARG A 244 14.55 12.57 -2.85
N GLN A 245 15.45 12.47 -3.83
CA GLN A 245 16.22 13.60 -4.32
C GLN A 245 15.31 14.64 -4.99
N ARG A 246 15.62 15.92 -4.84
CA ARG A 246 14.93 17.00 -5.56
C ARG A 246 15.22 16.92 -7.07
N HIS A 247 14.29 17.38 -7.90
CA HIS A 247 14.43 17.45 -9.36
C HIS A 247 14.11 18.85 -9.89
N GLY A 248 15.11 19.72 -10.01
CA GLY A 248 14.87 21.13 -10.32
C GLY A 248 13.90 21.74 -9.32
N ASN A 249 12.78 22.31 -9.76
CA ASN A 249 11.75 22.85 -8.86
C ASN A 249 10.67 21.85 -8.41
N VAL A 250 10.88 20.56 -8.67
CA VAL A 250 9.99 19.49 -8.22
C VAL A 250 10.54 18.83 -6.97
N VAL A 251 9.75 18.84 -5.90
CA VAL A 251 10.00 18.11 -4.66
C VAL A 251 9.11 16.86 -4.68
N PHE A 252 9.72 15.68 -4.72
CA PHE A 252 8.99 14.43 -4.63
C PHE A 252 8.64 14.15 -3.17
N ALA A 253 7.40 13.75 -2.89
CA ALA A 253 6.95 13.31 -1.58
C ALA A 253 5.91 12.19 -1.68
N SER A 254 6.12 11.06 -1.00
CA SER A 254 5.16 9.94 -1.03
C SER A 254 5.33 9.07 0.21
N ALA A 255 4.33 8.25 0.51
CA ALA A 255 4.45 7.13 1.45
C ALA A 255 5.49 6.08 1.00
N ASP A 256 5.92 6.12 -0.27
CA ASP A 256 6.75 5.08 -0.89
C ASP A 256 8.24 5.19 -0.58
N TRP A 257 8.72 6.39 -0.22
CA TRP A 257 10.14 6.62 0.08
C TRP A 257 10.44 7.44 1.36
N PRO A 258 9.59 7.52 2.40
CA PRO A 258 9.95 8.11 3.70
C PRO A 258 10.95 7.21 4.43
N ARG A 259 11.65 7.75 5.43
CA ARG A 259 12.68 7.02 6.17
C ARG A 259 12.10 6.11 7.25
N GLY A 260 11.05 6.56 7.93
CA GLY A 260 10.36 5.81 8.97
C GLY A 260 9.32 4.87 8.39
N TRP A 261 8.04 5.15 8.64
CA TRP A 261 6.88 4.29 8.33
C TRP A 261 6.49 4.26 6.85
N ARG A 262 7.46 3.90 6.00
CA ARG A 262 7.27 3.72 4.56
C ARG A 262 6.27 2.62 4.23
N GLY A 263 5.33 2.94 3.35
CA GLY A 263 4.17 2.13 3.02
C GLY A 263 2.96 2.41 3.92
N PHE A 264 3.06 3.31 4.89
CA PHE A 264 1.94 3.70 5.77
C PHE A 264 1.52 5.15 5.57
N ILE A 265 0.35 5.47 6.09
CA ILE A 265 -0.17 6.84 6.20
C ILE A 265 0.83 7.73 6.98
N ASP A 266 1.43 7.23 8.05
CA ASP A 266 2.47 7.97 8.80
C ASP A 266 3.64 8.37 7.90
N GLY A 267 4.08 7.48 7.02
CA GLY A 267 5.10 7.78 6.02
C GLY A 267 4.67 8.85 5.01
N ALA A 268 3.39 8.89 4.63
CA ALA A 268 2.86 9.96 3.78
C ALA A 268 2.92 11.32 4.51
N ILE A 269 2.59 11.32 5.80
CA ILE A 269 2.66 12.51 6.66
C ILE A 269 4.13 12.95 6.83
N GLU A 270 5.05 12.03 7.17
CA GLU A 270 6.48 12.29 7.30
C GLU A 270 7.02 13.00 6.05
N ASP A 271 6.74 12.44 4.87
CA ASP A 271 7.31 12.96 3.63
C ASP A 271 6.60 14.23 3.14
N GLY A 272 5.29 14.37 3.41
CA GLY A 272 4.53 15.59 3.19
C GLY A 272 5.05 16.75 4.04
N THR A 273 5.27 16.53 5.35
CA THR A 273 5.89 17.50 6.26
C THR A 273 7.29 17.88 5.76
N ARG A 274 8.10 16.90 5.34
CA ARG A 274 9.42 17.18 4.76
C ARG A 274 9.31 18.07 3.52
N ALA A 275 8.40 17.76 2.59
CA ALA A 275 8.24 18.55 1.37
C ALA A 275 7.80 19.99 1.66
N ALA A 276 6.84 20.17 2.58
CA ALA A 276 6.43 21.49 3.04
C ALA A 276 7.60 22.28 3.64
N MET A 277 8.42 21.65 4.50
CA MET A 277 9.62 22.27 5.07
C MET A 277 10.68 22.63 4.03
N VAL A 278 10.84 21.83 2.97
CA VAL A 278 11.73 22.17 1.85
C VAL A 278 11.21 23.40 1.11
N CYS A 279 9.93 23.42 0.75
CA CYS A 279 9.34 24.57 0.05
C CYS A 279 9.39 25.84 0.89
N SER A 280 9.06 25.77 2.18
CA SER A 280 9.08 26.92 3.09
C SER A 280 10.47 27.51 3.35
N LYS A 281 11.54 26.73 3.21
CA LYS A 281 12.92 27.23 3.38
C LYS A 281 13.47 27.91 2.14
N GLU A 282 12.87 27.67 0.98
CA GLU A 282 13.40 28.08 -0.31
C GLU A 282 12.57 29.17 -1.01
N LEU A 283 11.40 29.50 -0.45
CA LEU A 283 10.49 30.55 -0.89
C LEU A 283 10.39 31.60 0.21
#